data_AF-A0AA40V8B2-F1
#
_entry.id   AF-A0AA40V8B2-F1
#
_cell.length_a   1.000
_cell.length_b   1.000
_cell.length_c   1.000
_cell.angle_alpha   90.00
_cell.angle_beta   90.00
_cell.angle_gamma   90.00
#
_symmetry.space_group_name_H-M   'P 1'
#
loop_
_entity.id
_entity.type
_entity.pdbx_description
1 polymer ?
#
loop_
_entity_poly.entity_id
_entity_poly.type
_entity_poly.pdbx_seq_one_letter_code
_entity_poly.pdbx_strand_id
1 'polypeptide(L)'
;ATIVPNVTTVITPGDSIDVVVTEIGIAINPKRQDLIEQLSHVPGLPIYTIEALQQKAEKIVGQAKPLVFTDRVVAVAEYRDGTVIDVIKAVKD
;
A
#
# COMPACT_ATOMS: atom_id res chain seq x y z
N ALA A 1 3.69 -10.92 -0.51
CA ALA A 1 2.30 -10.42 -0.58
C ALA A 1 2.30 -9.09 -1.31
N THR A 2 1.21 -8.73 -2.01
CA THR A 2 1.09 -7.42 -2.70
C THR A 2 0.68 -6.31 -1.73
N ILE A 3 -0.19 -6.60 -0.76
CA ILE A 3 -0.54 -5.69 0.32
C ILE A 3 0.34 -6.04 1.53
N VAL A 4 1.14 -5.08 1.98
CA VAL A 4 2.17 -5.25 3.00
C VAL A 4 2.10 -4.10 4.01
N PRO A 5 2.64 -4.26 5.23
CA PRO A 5 2.65 -3.19 6.23
C PRO A 5 3.38 -1.93 5.77
N ASN A 6 4.50 -2.10 5.06
CA ASN A 6 5.31 -1.01 4.52
C ASN A 6 5.82 -1.40 3.13
N VAL A 7 5.67 -0.50 2.16
CA VAL A 7 6.30 -0.65 0.85
C VAL A 7 7.79 -0.34 0.93
N THR A 8 8.58 -0.91 0.03
CA THR A 8 10.02 -0.62 -0.05
C THR A 8 10.31 0.77 -0.60
N THR A 9 9.44 1.27 -1.47
CA THR A 9 9.59 2.60 -2.08
C THR A 9 8.22 3.22 -2.30
N VAL A 10 8.06 4.47 -1.87
CA VAL A 10 6.85 5.26 -2.09
C VAL A 10 7.00 6.06 -3.38
N ILE A 11 6.10 5.81 -4.33
CA ILE A 11 6.01 6.56 -5.58
C ILE A 11 4.75 7.43 -5.60
N THR A 12 3.61 6.84 -5.24
CA THR A 12 2.33 7.55 -5.10
C THR A 12 1.94 7.59 -3.63
N PRO A 13 1.75 8.78 -3.03
CA PRO A 13 1.24 8.88 -1.67
C PRO A 13 -0.12 8.18 -1.52
N GLY A 14 -0.32 7.47 -0.41
CA GLY A 14 -1.60 6.84 -0.10
C GLY A 14 -2.78 7.81 -0.05
N ASP A 15 -2.51 9.08 0.24
CA ASP A 15 -3.49 10.18 0.23
C ASP A 15 -4.08 10.46 -1.16
N SER A 16 -3.41 10.04 -2.24
CA SER A 16 -3.92 10.13 -3.61
C SER A 16 -4.58 8.84 -4.09
N ILE A 17 -4.71 7.82 -3.22
CA ILE A 17 -5.30 6.52 -3.55
C ILE A 17 -6.60 6.37 -2.78
N ASP A 18 -7.72 6.33 -3.51
CA ASP A 18 -9.05 6.25 -2.90
C ASP A 18 -9.51 4.82 -2.62
N VAL A 19 -9.23 3.89 -3.52
CA VAL A 19 -9.75 2.51 -3.46
C VAL A 19 -8.72 1.53 -3.99
N VAL A 20 -8.56 0.40 -3.30
CA VAL A 20 -7.80 -0.78 -3.73
C VAL A 20 -8.78 -1.93 -3.93
N VAL A 21 -8.71 -2.58 -5.09
CA VAL A 21 -9.56 -3.74 -5.43
C VAL A 21 -8.67 -4.95 -5.65
N THR A 22 -9.03 -6.05 -5.00
CA THR A 22 -8.40 -7.37 -5.15
C THR A 22 -9.46 -8.43 -5.39
N GLU A 23 -9.05 -9.65 -5.74
CA GLU A 23 -9.93 -10.82 -5.80
C GLU A 23 -10.53 -11.21 -4.45
N ILE A 24 -9.89 -10.79 -3.34
CA ILE A 24 -10.34 -11.06 -1.97
C ILE A 24 -11.39 -10.02 -1.53
N GLY A 25 -11.28 -8.80 -2.03
CA GLY A 25 -12.24 -7.73 -1.79
C GLY A 25 -11.66 -6.33 -1.97
N ILE A 26 -12.41 -5.33 -1.49
CA ILE A 26 -12.18 -3.91 -1.74
C ILE A 26 -11.77 -3.24 -0.42
N ALA A 27 -10.72 -2.42 -0.45
CA ALA A 27 -10.41 -1.49 0.64
C ALA A 27 -10.58 -0.05 0.15
N ILE A 28 -11.38 0.71 0.88
CA ILE A 28 -11.61 2.14 0.62
C ILE A 28 -10.77 2.94 1.63
N ASN A 29 -10.09 3.97 1.14
CA ASN A 29 -9.31 4.87 1.98
C ASN A 29 -10.22 5.53 3.03
N PRO A 30 -9.90 5.46 4.33
CA PRO A 30 -10.70 6.08 5.39
C PRO A 30 -10.94 7.59 5.22
N LYS A 31 -10.12 8.28 4.41
CA LYS A 31 -10.33 9.70 4.08
C LYS A 31 -11.52 9.94 3.14
N ARG A 32 -12.06 8.90 2.50
CA ARG A 32 -13.17 8.95 1.53
C ARG A 32 -14.48 8.45 2.13
N GLN A 33 -14.99 9.19 3.11
CA GLN A 33 -16.26 8.87 3.76
C GLN A 33 -17.44 8.83 2.78
N ASP A 34 -17.40 9.70 1.75
CA ASP A 34 -18.38 9.71 0.66
C ASP A 34 -18.47 8.36 -0.07
N LEU A 35 -17.32 7.72 -0.34
CA LEU A 35 -17.28 6.40 -0.99
C LEU A 35 -17.67 5.29 -0.02
N ILE A 36 -17.27 5.38 1.24
CA ILE A 36 -17.63 4.40 2.27
C ILE A 36 -19.15 4.35 2.45
N GLU A 37 -19.80 5.51 2.59
CA GLU A 37 -21.26 5.62 2.74
C GLU A 37 -22.00 5.05 1.52
N GLN A 38 -21.51 5.33 0.31
CA GLN A 38 -22.16 4.87 -0.91
C GLN A 38 -21.97 3.37 -1.18
N LEU A 39 -20.80 2.81 -0.87
CA LEU A 39 -20.42 1.47 -1.31
C LEU A 39 -20.63 0.39 -0.24
N SER A 40 -20.60 0.73 1.06
CA SER A 40 -20.70 -0.26 2.15
C SER A 40 -22.04 -0.98 2.21
N HIS A 41 -23.07 -0.42 1.58
CA HIS A 41 -24.42 -0.99 1.56
C HIS A 41 -24.77 -1.68 0.24
N VAL A 42 -23.86 -1.67 -0.75
CA VAL A 42 -24.10 -2.31 -2.05
C VAL A 42 -24.02 -3.83 -1.87
N PRO A 43 -25.10 -4.58 -2.13
CA PRO A 43 -25.09 -6.03 -2.00
C PRO A 43 -24.03 -6.67 -2.89
N GLY A 44 -23.26 -7.59 -2.32
CA GLY A 44 -22.24 -8.35 -3.05
C GLY A 44 -20.87 -7.68 -3.16
N LEU A 45 -20.66 -6.48 -2.61
CA LEU A 45 -19.34 -5.88 -2.49
C LEU A 45 -18.67 -6.22 -1.15
N PRO A 46 -17.62 -7.06 -1.12
CA PRO A 46 -16.90 -7.35 0.11
C PRO A 46 -15.92 -6.22 0.43
N ILE A 47 -16.37 -5.26 1.24
CA ILE A 47 -15.55 -4.15 1.73
C ILE A 47 -14.79 -4.54 3.00
N TYR A 48 -13.50 -4.20 3.05
CA TYR A 48 -12.60 -4.47 4.16
C TYR A 48 -11.75 -3.22 4.49
N THR A 49 -11.08 -3.22 5.64
CA THR A 49 -9.96 -2.30 5.85
C THR A 49 -8.72 -2.81 5.08
N ILE A 50 -7.78 -1.92 4.77
CA ILE A 50 -6.55 -2.31 4.07
C ILE A 50 -5.70 -3.26 4.93
N GLU A 51 -5.74 -3.12 6.25
CA GLU A 51 -5.09 -4.01 7.22
C GLU A 51 -5.71 -5.42 7.20
N ALA A 52 -7.03 -5.52 7.05
CA ALA A 52 -7.68 -6.82 6.95
C ALA A 52 -7.27 -7.55 5.65
N LEU A 53 -7.14 -6.83 4.53
CA LEU A 53 -6.60 -7.40 3.29
C LEU A 53 -5.12 -7.79 3.43
N GLN A 54 -4.32 -6.96 4.10
CA GLN A 54 -2.91 -7.25 4.40
C GLN A 54 -2.76 -8.53 5.25
N GLN A 55 -3.54 -8.68 6.33
CA GLN A 55 -3.51 -9.88 7.18
C GLN A 55 -3.95 -11.13 6.43
N LYS A 56 -4.94 -11.03 5.54
CA LYS A 56 -5.35 -12.15 4.67
C LYS A 56 -4.21 -12.55 3.74
N ALA A 57 -3.52 -11.57 3.14
CA ALA A 57 -2.38 -11.85 2.27
C ALA A 57 -1.22 -12.54 3.03
N GLU A 58 -0.89 -12.06 4.23
CA GLU A 58 0.15 -12.71 5.07
C GLU A 58 -0.22 -14.13 5.49
N LYS A 59 -1.51 -14.42 5.74
CA LYS A 59 -1.95 -15.80 6.04
C LYS A 59 -1.74 -16.77 4.88
N ILE A 60 -1.73 -16.28 3.65
CA ILE A 60 -1.55 -17.11 2.45
C ILE A 60 -0.06 -17.37 2.17
N VAL A 61 0.77 -16.32 2.21
CA VAL A 61 2.17 -16.40 1.76
C VAL A 61 3.21 -16.27 2.88
N GLY A 62 2.77 -16.06 4.12
CA GLY A 62 3.63 -15.75 5.25
C GLY A 62 4.15 -14.32 5.25
N GLN A 63 5.00 -14.02 6.23
CA GLN A 63 5.70 -12.73 6.33
C GLN A 63 7.00 -12.76 5.54
N ALA A 64 7.22 -11.74 4.72
CA ALA A 64 8.47 -11.61 3.96
C ALA A 64 9.63 -11.28 4.91
N LYS A 65 10.78 -11.93 4.67
CA LYS A 65 12.03 -11.56 5.35
C LYS A 65 12.43 -10.14 4.94
N PRO A 66 12.70 -9.21 5.88
CA PRO A 66 13.12 -7.86 5.54
C PRO A 66 14.44 -7.84 4.76
N LEU A 67 14.51 -6.96 3.77
CA LEU A 67 15.77 -6.65 3.08
C LEU A 67 16.68 -5.84 4.01
N VAL A 68 17.99 -6.07 3.91
CA VAL A 68 19.00 -5.27 4.58
C VAL A 68 19.56 -4.28 3.57
N PHE A 69 19.50 -2.99 3.90
CA PHE A 69 20.01 -1.92 3.05
C PHE A 69 21.31 -1.35 3.62
N THR A 70 22.16 -0.84 2.74
CA THR A 70 23.32 -0.01 3.08
C THR A 70 22.90 1.47 3.13
N ASP A 71 23.79 2.36 3.55
CA ASP A 71 23.52 3.81 3.55
C ASP A 71 23.71 4.48 2.18
N ARG A 72 24.20 3.76 1.17
CA ARG A 72 24.41 4.30 -0.17
C ARG A 72 23.06 4.51 -0.87
N VAL A 73 22.74 5.77 -1.16
CA VAL A 73 21.61 6.14 -2.04
C VAL A 73 21.97 5.79 -3.49
N VAL A 74 21.08 5.06 -4.17
CA VAL A 74 21.23 4.69 -5.59
C VAL A 74 20.28 5.44 -6.51
N ALA A 75 19.17 5.96 -5.97
CA ALA A 75 18.23 6.80 -6.70
C ALA A 75 17.39 7.65 -5.73
N VAL A 76 16.80 8.72 -6.25
CA VAL A 76 15.87 9.61 -5.53
C VAL A 76 14.54 9.58 -6.27
N ALA A 77 13.45 9.37 -5.53
CA ALA A 77 12.10 9.47 -6.06
C ALA A 77 11.62 10.93 -5.89
N GLU A 78 11.47 11.62 -7.01
CA GLU A 78 10.89 12.97 -7.06
C GLU A 78 9.38 12.87 -7.35
N TYR A 79 8.58 13.60 -6.59
CA TYR A 79 7.14 13.69 -6.81
C TYR A 79 6.80 14.74 -7.87
N ARG A 80 5.55 14.75 -8.32
CA ARG A 80 5.08 15.61 -9.42
C ARG A 80 5.29 17.13 -9.21
N ASP A 81 5.50 17.55 -7.98
CA ASP A 81 5.71 18.96 -7.57
C ASP A 81 7.20 19.32 -7.37
N GLY A 82 8.12 18.39 -7.67
CA GLY A 82 9.56 18.59 -7.50
C GLY A 82 10.08 18.26 -6.10
N THR A 83 9.22 17.87 -5.15
CA THR A 83 9.66 17.46 -3.82
C THR A 83 10.21 16.03 -3.84
N VAL A 84 11.18 15.74 -2.97
CA VAL A 84 11.68 14.37 -2.78
C VAL A 84 10.70 13.61 -1.90
N ILE A 85 10.06 12.57 -2.44
CA ILE A 85 9.10 11.74 -1.70
C ILE A 85 9.76 10.53 -1.05
N ASP A 86 10.81 9.98 -1.66
CA ASP A 86 11.53 8.83 -1.11
C ASP A 86 12.95 8.73 -1.69
N VAL A 87 13.79 7.91 -1.05
CA VAL A 87 15.15 7.58 -1.50
C VAL A 87 15.34 6.08 -1.57
N ILE A 88 15.94 5.60 -2.66
CA ILE A 88 16.22 4.19 -2.87
C ILE A 88 17.66 3.93 -2.42
N LYS A 89 17.83 3.01 -1.47
CA LYS A 89 19.14 2.62 -0.93
C LYS A 89 19.62 1.30 -1.55
N ALA A 90 20.94 1.14 -1.70
CA ALA A 90 21.52 -0.11 -2.18
C ALA A 90 21.25 -1.25 -1.19
N VAL A 91 20.80 -2.39 -1.69
CA VAL A 91 20.66 -3.63 -0.92
C VAL A 91 22.04 -4.15 -0.55
N LYS A 92 22.17 -4.68 0.68
CA LYS A 92 23.39 -5.33 1.13
C LYS A 92 23.45 -6.75 0.56
N ASP A 93 24.58 -7.10 -0.05
CA ASP A 93 24.89 -8.45 -0.53
C ASP A 93 24.82 -9.51 0.59
#